data_AF-A0A7X6FS08-F1
#
_entry.id   AF-A0A7X6FS08-F1
#
_cell.length_a   1.000
_cell.length_b   1.000
_cell.length_c   1.000
_cell.angle_alpha   90.00
_cell.angle_beta   90.00
_cell.angle_gamma   90.00
#
_symmetry.space_group_name_H-M   'P 1'
#
loop_
_entity.id
_entity.type
_entity.pdbx_description
1 polymer ?
#
loop_
_entity_poly.entity_id
_entity_poly.type
_entity_poly.pdbx_seq_one_letter_code
_entity_poly.pdbx_strand_id
1 'polypeptide(L)'
;MKIEGRVLVLITAIAGVSLSGCVSSPTYGTDKTAGAQLFDDVSNMASFGQGKNKKERIDYKPRPDLVRPAPGDKGQLPAPQQSVANANDPNWPESPEQRRKRLRDEITANRDDPNFVSPVVQDGPVASNIQAALPRGNSRREDYESRTPTFDPAKVAAYKAAREQQTQGSSTTRRYLSEPPLTYREPASTAAVGELGTDEAQKERERKKAAGKSKGWRDYLPWN
;
A
#
# COMPACT_ATOMS: atom_id res chain seq x y z
N MET A 1 41.86 36.49 46.78
CA MET A 1 42.02 36.11 45.36
C MET A 1 40.87 36.71 44.57
N LYS A 2 41.11 37.76 43.78
CA LYS A 2 40.09 38.38 42.91
C LYS A 2 40.11 37.63 41.59
N ILE A 3 39.15 36.73 41.39
CA ILE A 3 38.98 36.02 40.12
C ILE A 3 38.35 37.03 39.18
N GLU A 4 39.16 37.58 38.27
CA GLU A 4 38.71 38.60 37.32
C GLU A 4 37.59 38.06 36.44
N GLY A 5 36.54 38.86 36.22
CA GLY A 5 35.36 38.48 35.44
C GLY A 5 35.67 37.99 34.01
N ARG A 6 36.87 38.27 33.49
CA ARG A 6 37.38 37.72 32.23
C ARG A 6 37.54 36.20 32.26
N VAL A 7 37.93 35.63 33.40
CA VAL A 7 38.06 34.17 33.57
C VAL A 7 36.69 33.50 33.61
N LEU A 8 35.70 34.15 34.23
CA LEU A 8 34.34 33.62 34.32
C LEU A 8 33.61 33.65 32.96
N VAL A 9 33.85 34.66 32.14
CA VAL A 9 33.35 34.75 30.75
C VAL A 9 34.01 33.70 29.84
N LEU A 10 35.32 33.45 29.99
CA LEU A 10 35.99 32.40 29.23
C LEU A 10 35.50 31.00 29.60
N ILE A 11 35.28 30.72 30.89
CA ILE A 11 34.79 29.42 31.34
C ILE A 11 33.35 29.16 30.88
N THR A 12 32.48 30.18 30.86
CA THR A 12 31.11 30.04 30.35
C THR A 12 31.05 29.87 28.83
N ALA A 13 31.94 30.52 28.07
CA ALA A 13 32.05 30.31 26.63
C ALA A 13 32.54 28.89 26.29
N ILE A 14 33.50 28.35 27.05
CA ILE A 14 34.01 26.98 26.86
C ILE A 14 32.95 25.94 27.26
N ALA A 15 32.18 26.19 28.33
CA ALA A 15 31.07 25.33 28.72
C ALA A 15 29.98 25.27 27.63
N GLY A 16 29.65 26.39 26.98
CA GLY A 16 28.65 26.44 25.90
C GLY A 16 29.02 25.62 24.66
N VAL A 17 30.31 25.50 24.33
CA VAL A 17 30.81 24.69 23.21
C VAL A 17 30.84 23.19 23.55
N SER A 18 30.95 22.82 24.83
CA SER A 18 30.95 21.41 25.25
C SER A 18 29.55 20.75 25.25
N LEU A 19 28.47 21.55 25.31
CA LEU A 19 27.08 21.06 25.26
C LEU A 19 26.56 20.77 23.83
N SER A 20 27.30 21.15 22.78
CA SER A 20 26.98 20.80 21.38
C SER A 20 27.63 19.48 20.92
N GLY A 21 28.16 18.68 21.87
CA GLY A 21 28.86 17.41 21.65
C GLY A 21 28.00 16.18 21.34
N CYS A 22 26.82 16.32 20.73
CA CYS A 22 26.16 15.16 20.07
C CYS A 22 26.71 15.04 18.65
N VAL A 23 27.83 14.31 18.57
CA VAL A 23 28.64 14.05 17.38
C VAL A 23 27.87 13.19 16.36
N SER A 24 26.98 13.81 15.58
CA SER A 24 26.45 13.31 14.29
C SER A 24 25.34 14.26 13.82
N SER A 25 25.68 15.47 13.40
CA SER A 25 24.68 16.30 12.73
C SER A 25 24.42 15.71 11.34
N PRO A 26 23.17 15.38 10.98
CA PRO A 26 22.84 14.83 9.67
C PRO A 26 23.25 15.79 8.54
N THR A 27 23.85 15.23 7.49
CA THR A 27 24.02 15.91 6.21
C THR A 27 22.72 15.68 5.42
N TYR A 28 21.79 16.63 5.50
CA TYR A 28 20.48 16.52 4.83
C TYR A 28 20.61 16.75 3.30
N GLY A 29 21.42 15.92 2.63
CA GLY A 29 21.57 15.94 1.17
C GLY A 29 22.31 17.15 0.59
N THR A 30 22.99 17.95 1.41
CA THR A 30 23.69 19.18 0.98
C THR A 30 25.20 19.12 1.15
N ASP A 31 25.78 17.92 1.26
CA ASP A 31 27.22 17.63 1.51
C ASP A 31 27.86 18.31 2.73
N LYS A 32 27.11 19.15 3.45
CA LYS A 32 27.52 19.92 4.62
C LYS A 32 26.74 19.46 5.84
N THR A 33 27.42 19.43 6.98
CA THR A 33 26.80 19.20 8.28
C THR A 33 25.86 20.36 8.63
N ALA A 34 24.79 20.10 9.39
CA ALA A 34 23.86 21.16 9.82
C ALA A 34 24.57 22.33 10.52
N GLY A 35 25.64 22.05 11.27
CA GLY A 35 26.48 23.08 11.89
C GLY A 35 27.32 23.88 10.89
N ALA A 36 27.88 23.22 9.86
CA ALA A 36 28.64 23.91 8.82
C ALA A 36 27.75 24.81 7.96
N GLN A 37 26.55 24.36 7.62
CA GLN A 37 25.57 25.17 6.89
C GLN A 37 25.15 26.40 7.70
N LEU A 38 24.85 26.23 8.99
CA LEU A 38 24.49 27.34 9.88
C LEU A 38 25.62 28.37 10.00
N PHE A 39 26.87 27.93 10.16
CA PHE A 39 28.01 28.85 10.23
C PHE A 39 28.24 29.61 8.93
N ASP A 40 28.07 28.94 7.78
CA ASP A 40 28.19 29.56 6.45
C ASP A 40 27.08 30.60 6.24
N ASP A 41 25.84 30.28 6.61
CA ASP A 41 24.70 31.18 6.49
C ASP A 41 24.84 32.42 7.41
N VAL A 42 25.30 32.23 8.66
CA VAL A 42 25.57 33.34 9.59
C VAL A 42 26.76 34.18 9.13
N SER A 43 27.80 33.56 8.57
CA SER A 43 28.96 34.27 8.02
C SER A 43 28.57 35.13 6.81
N ASN A 44 27.77 34.58 5.90
CA ASN A 44 27.25 35.31 4.74
C ASN A 44 26.31 36.44 5.17
N MET A 45 25.46 36.22 6.17
CA MET A 45 24.60 37.28 6.72
C MET A 45 25.41 38.41 7.36
N ALA A 46 26.47 38.08 8.11
CA ALA A 46 27.38 39.07 8.68
C ALA A 46 28.18 39.82 7.61
N SER A 47 28.55 39.15 6.51
CA SER A 47 29.21 39.74 5.34
C SER A 47 28.33 40.76 4.59
N PHE A 48 27.01 40.66 4.67
CA PHE A 48 26.10 41.66 4.09
C PHE A 48 25.87 42.88 5.00
N GLY A 49 26.08 42.74 6.31
CA GLY A 49 25.85 43.81 7.30
C GLY A 49 26.96 44.86 7.39
N GLN A 50 28.18 44.55 6.93
CA GLN A 50 29.30 45.50 6.97
C GLN A 50 29.51 46.23 5.63
N GLY A 51 28.66 47.26 5.40
CA GLY A 51 29.15 48.60 5.16
C GLY A 51 30.15 48.87 4.01
N LYS A 52 30.11 48.14 2.90
CA LYS A 52 30.75 48.59 1.65
C LYS A 52 29.75 49.35 0.77
N ASN A 53 29.32 50.50 1.27
CA ASN A 53 28.58 51.52 0.51
C ASN A 53 29.52 52.29 -0.45
N LYS A 54 30.24 51.57 -1.31
CA LYS A 54 30.88 52.12 -2.50
C LYS A 54 30.77 51.10 -3.62
N LYS A 55 29.55 50.90 -4.11
CA LYS A 55 29.36 50.34 -5.45
C LYS A 55 29.69 51.47 -6.41
N GLU A 56 30.71 51.30 -7.25
CA GLU A 56 30.95 52.24 -8.34
C GLU A 56 29.66 52.38 -9.16
N ARG A 57 29.30 53.62 -9.52
CA ARG A 57 28.08 53.89 -10.27
C ARG A 57 28.28 53.39 -11.69
N ILE A 58 27.90 52.14 -11.93
CA ILE A 58 27.90 51.55 -13.26
C ILE A 58 26.96 52.37 -14.14
N ASP A 59 27.48 52.93 -15.23
CA ASP A 59 26.69 53.67 -16.21
C ASP A 59 25.92 52.66 -17.08
N TYR A 60 24.67 52.40 -16.69
CA TYR A 60 23.80 51.50 -17.41
C TYR A 60 23.28 52.20 -18.66
N LYS A 61 23.85 51.86 -19.82
CA LYS A 61 23.23 52.22 -21.10
C LYS A 61 21.81 51.65 -21.12
N PRO A 62 20.79 52.44 -21.47
CA PRO A 62 19.43 51.94 -21.56
C PRO A 62 19.40 50.78 -22.55
N ARG A 63 18.73 49.69 -22.17
CA ARG A 63 18.54 48.53 -23.06
C ARG A 63 17.77 49.02 -24.29
N PRO A 64 18.09 48.53 -25.50
CA PRO A 64 17.28 48.81 -26.67
C PRO A 64 15.83 48.39 -26.40
N ASP A 65 14.88 49.18 -26.90
CA ASP A 65 13.46 48.90 -26.71
C ASP A 65 13.13 47.49 -27.23
N LEU A 66 12.27 46.79 -26.49
CA LEU A 66 11.75 45.50 -26.92
C LEU A 66 11.10 45.69 -28.28
N VAL A 67 11.58 44.95 -29.28
CA VAL A 67 10.93 44.87 -30.59
C VAL A 67 9.59 44.18 -30.37
N ARG A 68 8.55 45.01 -30.18
CA ARG A 68 7.18 44.52 -30.11
C ARG A 68 6.72 44.27 -31.55
N PRO A 69 6.02 43.15 -31.82
CA PRO A 69 5.37 42.97 -33.12
C PRO A 69 4.42 44.16 -33.38
N ALA A 70 4.26 44.50 -34.66
CA ALA A 70 3.43 45.63 -35.08
C ALA A 70 2.03 45.54 -34.45
N PRO A 71 1.38 46.67 -34.10
CA PRO A 71 0.05 46.68 -33.50
C PRO A 71 -0.97 46.05 -34.46
N GLY A 72 -1.19 44.74 -34.29
CA GLY A 72 -1.99 43.90 -35.20
C GLY A 72 -1.47 42.47 -35.29
N ASP A 73 -0.16 42.26 -35.20
CA ASP A 73 0.52 40.95 -35.22
C ASP A 73 0.62 40.33 -33.83
N LYS A 74 -0.52 40.25 -33.13
CA LYS A 74 -0.65 39.28 -32.04
C LYS A 74 -0.73 37.92 -32.73
N GLY A 75 0.44 37.32 -32.98
CA GLY A 75 0.56 36.02 -33.64
C GLY A 75 -0.53 35.08 -33.15
N GLN A 76 -1.20 34.39 -34.08
CA GLN A 76 -2.32 33.48 -33.80
C GLN A 76 -1.88 32.49 -32.72
N LEU A 77 -2.19 32.84 -31.47
CA LEU A 77 -1.93 31.97 -30.35
C LEU A 77 -2.83 30.77 -30.56
N PRO A 78 -2.29 29.53 -30.52
CA PRO A 78 -3.14 28.36 -30.50
C PRO A 78 -4.13 28.50 -29.34
N ALA A 79 -5.35 28.04 -29.56
CA ALA A 79 -6.40 28.11 -28.54
C ALA A 79 -5.89 27.56 -27.20
N PRO A 80 -6.26 28.16 -26.06
CA PRO A 80 -5.81 27.70 -24.76
C PRO A 80 -6.19 26.23 -24.58
N GLN A 81 -5.26 25.45 -24.01
CA GLN A 81 -5.52 24.05 -23.67
C GLN A 81 -6.74 23.98 -22.75
N GLN A 82 -7.67 23.08 -23.06
CA GLN A 82 -8.83 22.86 -22.20
C GLN A 82 -8.36 22.33 -20.85
N SER A 83 -8.87 22.92 -19.77
CA SER A 83 -8.57 22.48 -18.41
C SER A 83 -9.02 21.03 -18.24
N VAL A 84 -8.09 20.14 -17.84
CA VAL A 84 -8.37 18.76 -17.39
C VAL A 84 -9.15 18.71 -16.07
N ALA A 85 -9.49 19.87 -15.53
CA ALA A 85 -10.34 20.04 -14.38
C ALA A 85 -11.69 20.59 -14.81
N ASN A 86 -12.40 19.84 -15.64
CA ASN A 86 -13.74 20.19 -16.11
C ASN A 86 -14.77 19.32 -15.41
N ALA A 87 -15.91 19.88 -15.01
CA ALA A 87 -16.96 19.15 -14.28
C ALA A 87 -17.58 17.98 -15.08
N ASN A 88 -17.24 17.87 -16.36
CA ASN A 88 -17.67 16.81 -17.28
C ASN A 88 -16.64 15.68 -17.41
N ASP A 89 -15.51 15.71 -16.70
CA ASP A 89 -14.55 14.61 -16.71
C ASP A 89 -15.08 13.40 -15.92
N PRO A 90 -15.16 12.19 -16.51
CA PRO A 90 -15.61 10.98 -15.81
C PRO A 90 -14.75 10.61 -14.59
N ASN A 91 -13.53 11.14 -14.53
CA ASN A 91 -12.57 10.90 -13.44
C ASN A 91 -12.56 12.04 -12.40
N TRP A 92 -13.48 13.00 -12.50
CA TRP A 92 -13.61 14.07 -11.52
C TRP A 92 -14.14 13.49 -10.19
N PRO A 93 -13.57 13.86 -9.04
CA PRO A 93 -13.99 13.31 -7.75
C PRO A 93 -15.46 13.65 -7.45
N GLU A 94 -16.32 12.63 -7.45
CA GLU A 94 -17.73 12.74 -7.02
C GLU A 94 -17.81 13.12 -5.54
N SER A 95 -18.73 14.02 -5.17
CA SER A 95 -19.05 14.22 -3.76
C SER A 95 -19.75 12.99 -3.17
N PRO A 96 -19.66 12.73 -1.86
CA PRO A 96 -20.30 11.57 -1.24
C PRO A 96 -21.81 11.48 -1.50
N GLU A 97 -22.50 12.63 -1.52
CA GLU A 97 -23.94 12.70 -1.80
C GLU A 97 -24.26 12.42 -3.27
N GLN A 98 -23.43 12.90 -4.20
CA GLN A 98 -23.59 12.60 -5.63
C GLN A 98 -23.40 11.11 -5.90
N ARG A 99 -22.39 10.49 -5.27
CA ARG A 99 -22.16 9.04 -5.36
C ARG A 99 -23.35 8.25 -4.83
N ARG A 100 -23.91 8.65 -3.68
CA ARG A 100 -25.12 8.01 -3.12
C ARG A 100 -26.31 8.13 -4.05
N LYS A 101 -26.56 9.31 -4.60
CA LYS A 101 -27.66 9.54 -5.53
C LYS A 101 -27.51 8.65 -6.78
N ARG A 102 -26.33 8.65 -7.40
CA ARG A 102 -26.02 7.79 -8.56
C ARG A 102 -26.29 6.32 -8.26
N LEU A 103 -25.80 5.81 -7.14
CA LEU A 103 -26.03 4.42 -6.74
C LEU A 103 -27.52 4.12 -6.51
N ARG A 104 -28.28 5.04 -5.90
CA ARG A 104 -29.73 4.87 -5.73
C ARG A 104 -30.46 4.86 -7.07
N ASP A 105 -30.07 5.74 -7.98
CA ASP A 105 -30.66 5.83 -9.32
C ASP A 105 -30.35 4.55 -10.13
N GLU A 106 -29.11 4.05 -10.06
CA GLU A 106 -28.67 2.78 -10.68
C GLU A 106 -29.46 1.58 -10.14
N ILE A 107 -29.61 1.47 -8.81
CA ILE A 107 -30.40 0.41 -8.17
C ILE A 107 -31.89 0.53 -8.55
N THR A 108 -32.42 1.75 -8.66
CA THR A 108 -33.82 1.97 -9.04
C THR A 108 -34.06 1.60 -10.49
N ALA A 109 -33.12 1.92 -11.38
CA ALA A 109 -33.19 1.57 -12.80
C ALA A 109 -33.12 0.05 -13.03
N ASN A 110 -32.27 -0.65 -12.28
CA ASN A 110 -32.09 -2.10 -12.39
C ASN A 110 -32.94 -2.90 -11.39
N ARG A 111 -34.01 -2.31 -10.84
CA ARG A 111 -34.84 -2.94 -9.81
C ARG A 111 -35.44 -4.28 -10.25
N ASP A 112 -35.78 -4.38 -11.53
CA ASP A 112 -36.49 -5.54 -12.08
C ASP A 112 -35.53 -6.51 -12.83
N ASP A 113 -34.21 -6.25 -12.82
CA ASP A 113 -33.20 -7.14 -13.41
C ASP A 113 -32.74 -8.20 -12.39
N PRO A 114 -33.04 -9.50 -12.62
CA PRO A 114 -32.65 -10.58 -11.71
C PRO A 114 -31.14 -10.83 -11.67
N ASN A 115 -30.35 -10.31 -12.61
CA ASN A 115 -28.91 -10.51 -12.69
C ASN A 115 -28.11 -9.29 -12.19
N PHE A 116 -28.77 -8.22 -11.77
CA PHE A 116 -28.09 -7.01 -11.30
C PHE A 116 -27.42 -7.22 -9.94
N VAL A 117 -26.11 -6.93 -9.88
CA VAL A 117 -25.30 -7.00 -8.66
C VAL A 117 -24.92 -5.60 -8.24
N SER A 118 -25.32 -5.20 -7.04
CA SER A 118 -24.96 -3.88 -6.52
C SER A 118 -23.45 -3.75 -6.31
N PRO A 119 -22.80 -2.64 -6.73
CA PRO A 119 -21.39 -2.40 -6.45
C PRO A 119 -21.10 -2.04 -4.99
N VAL A 120 -22.14 -1.86 -4.17
CA VAL A 120 -22.00 -1.58 -2.74
C VAL A 120 -21.71 -2.89 -2.00
N VAL A 121 -20.50 -2.98 -1.44
CA VAL A 121 -20.13 -4.09 -0.55
C VAL A 121 -20.98 -3.99 0.72
N GLN A 122 -21.64 -5.09 1.09
CA GLN A 122 -22.38 -5.14 2.34
C GLN A 122 -21.44 -5.49 3.50
N ASP A 123 -21.28 -4.56 4.44
CA ASP A 123 -20.39 -4.71 5.60
C ASP A 123 -21.07 -5.42 6.80
N GLY A 124 -22.26 -6.02 6.61
CA GLY A 124 -23.05 -6.65 7.67
C GLY A 124 -23.27 -8.15 7.46
N PRO A 125 -23.49 -8.94 8.54
CA PRO A 125 -23.85 -10.35 8.42
C PRO A 125 -25.23 -10.48 7.75
N VAL A 126 -25.25 -10.93 6.50
CA VAL A 126 -26.50 -11.28 5.82
C VAL A 126 -27.07 -12.51 6.53
N ALA A 127 -28.26 -12.36 7.13
CA ALA A 127 -28.91 -13.45 7.82
C ALA A 127 -29.10 -14.63 6.85
N SER A 128 -28.67 -15.82 7.25
CA SER A 128 -28.62 -17.03 6.40
C SER A 128 -29.99 -17.50 5.91
N ASN A 129 -31.07 -17.02 6.52
CA ASN A 129 -32.46 -17.22 6.10
C ASN A 129 -32.90 -16.27 4.97
N ILE A 130 -32.14 -15.20 4.68
CA ILE A 130 -32.27 -14.34 3.50
C ILE A 130 -31.25 -14.81 2.44
N GLN A 131 -31.14 -16.12 2.23
CA GLN A 131 -30.69 -16.64 0.92
C GLN A 131 -31.87 -16.49 -0.07
N ALA A 132 -32.38 -15.27 -0.23
CA ALA A 132 -33.34 -14.93 -1.25
C ALA A 132 -32.55 -14.74 -2.56
N ALA A 133 -32.89 -15.57 -3.55
CA ALA A 133 -32.37 -15.54 -4.92
C ALA A 133 -30.88 -15.88 -5.10
N LEU A 134 -30.48 -17.11 -4.76
CA LEU A 134 -29.46 -17.75 -5.59
C LEU A 134 -30.08 -18.04 -6.97
N PRO A 135 -29.46 -17.63 -8.09
CA PRO A 135 -29.97 -17.97 -9.41
C PRO A 135 -30.14 -19.48 -9.52
N ARG A 136 -31.36 -19.95 -9.79
CA ARG A 136 -31.59 -21.36 -10.11
C ARG A 136 -31.28 -21.54 -11.57
N GLY A 137 -30.09 -22.06 -11.84
CA GLY A 137 -29.64 -22.39 -13.19
C GLY A 137 -28.20 -21.96 -13.37
N ASN A 138 -27.31 -22.95 -13.50
CA ASN A 138 -25.89 -22.82 -13.82
C ASN A 138 -25.05 -22.16 -12.72
N SER A 139 -25.49 -21.03 -12.13
CA SER A 139 -24.75 -20.15 -11.20
C SER A 139 -24.18 -20.79 -9.94
N ARG A 140 -24.59 -22.01 -9.56
CA ARG A 140 -24.09 -22.60 -8.31
C ARG A 140 -22.59 -22.91 -8.41
N ARG A 141 -22.05 -23.12 -9.60
CA ARG A 141 -20.60 -23.30 -9.80
C ARG A 141 -19.88 -21.95 -9.81
N GLU A 142 -20.40 -20.98 -10.55
CA GLU A 142 -19.80 -19.64 -10.69
C GLU A 142 -19.92 -18.82 -9.40
N ASP A 143 -21.01 -18.97 -8.64
CA ASP A 143 -21.19 -18.40 -7.29
C ASP A 143 -20.26 -19.05 -6.27
N TYR A 144 -20.00 -20.36 -6.39
CA TYR A 144 -19.00 -21.02 -5.54
C TYR A 144 -17.59 -20.55 -5.91
N GLU A 145 -17.27 -20.41 -7.19
CA GLU A 145 -15.99 -19.87 -7.67
C GLU A 145 -15.77 -18.42 -7.21
N SER A 146 -16.81 -17.58 -7.17
CA SER A 146 -16.73 -16.19 -6.70
C SER A 146 -16.66 -16.07 -5.17
N ARG A 147 -17.40 -16.91 -4.42
CA ARG A 147 -17.45 -16.89 -2.95
C ARG A 147 -16.30 -17.64 -2.29
N THR A 148 -15.73 -18.64 -2.96
CA THR A 148 -14.60 -19.42 -2.46
C THR A 148 -13.40 -19.24 -3.38
N PRO A 149 -12.52 -18.25 -3.13
CA PRO A 149 -11.30 -18.04 -3.94
C PRO A 149 -10.34 -19.25 -3.92
N THR A 150 -10.62 -20.24 -3.07
CA THR A 150 -9.99 -21.55 -2.97
C THR A 150 -10.36 -22.52 -4.10
N PHE A 151 -11.14 -22.14 -5.13
CA PHE A 151 -11.43 -23.06 -6.25
C PHE A 151 -10.50 -22.87 -7.46
N ASP A 152 -9.80 -21.74 -7.57
CA ASP A 152 -8.78 -21.57 -8.60
C ASP A 152 -7.61 -22.53 -8.30
N PRO A 153 -7.38 -23.57 -9.12
CA PRO A 153 -6.35 -24.57 -8.84
C PRO A 153 -4.97 -23.93 -8.73
N ALA A 154 -4.71 -22.82 -9.42
CA ALA A 154 -3.45 -22.08 -9.31
C ALA A 154 -3.31 -21.38 -7.95
N LYS A 155 -4.37 -20.76 -7.43
CA LYS A 155 -4.36 -20.13 -6.10
C LYS A 155 -4.26 -21.15 -4.98
N VAL A 156 -4.93 -22.29 -5.12
CA VAL A 156 -4.82 -23.39 -4.14
C VAL A 156 -3.40 -23.94 -4.12
N ALA A 157 -2.80 -24.18 -5.30
CA ALA A 157 -1.43 -24.63 -5.40
C ALA A 157 -0.47 -23.60 -4.80
N ALA A 158 -0.65 -22.31 -5.10
CA ALA A 158 0.15 -21.23 -4.53
C ALA A 158 0.00 -21.13 -3.00
N TYR A 159 -1.21 -21.29 -2.46
CA TYR A 159 -1.46 -21.28 -1.02
C TYR A 159 -0.86 -22.49 -0.32
N LYS A 160 -0.96 -23.69 -0.92
CA LYS A 160 -0.28 -24.90 -0.43
C LYS A 160 1.23 -24.71 -0.41
N ALA A 161 1.82 -24.22 -1.52
CA ALA A 161 3.24 -23.91 -1.61
C ALA A 161 3.66 -22.84 -0.58
N ALA A 162 2.85 -21.79 -0.37
CA ALA A 162 3.13 -20.77 0.64
C ALA A 162 3.08 -21.34 2.07
N ARG A 163 2.16 -22.27 2.34
CA ARG A 163 2.02 -22.91 3.66
C ARG A 163 3.15 -23.91 3.93
N GLU A 164 3.57 -24.66 2.92
CA GLU A 164 4.78 -25.49 2.96
C GLU A 164 6.02 -24.63 3.24
N GLN A 165 6.10 -23.46 2.62
CA GLN A 165 7.18 -22.50 2.84
C GLN A 165 7.18 -21.84 4.23
N GLN A 166 6.02 -21.66 4.84
CA GLN A 166 5.87 -21.15 6.21
C GLN A 166 6.15 -22.21 7.28
N THR A 167 6.15 -23.49 6.90
CA THR A 167 6.49 -24.58 7.82
C THR A 167 7.97 -24.45 8.18
N GLN A 168 8.24 -24.05 9.41
CA GLN A 168 9.60 -23.88 9.89
C GLN A 168 10.29 -25.24 9.98
N GLY A 169 11.35 -25.40 9.19
CA GLY A 169 12.23 -26.56 9.25
C GLY A 169 11.97 -27.65 8.23
N SER A 170 12.11 -27.29 6.94
CA SER A 170 12.15 -28.29 5.88
C SER A 170 13.34 -29.23 6.07
N SER A 171 13.14 -30.53 5.81
CA SER A 171 14.16 -31.58 5.93
C SER A 171 15.17 -31.55 4.78
N THR A 172 14.84 -30.92 3.66
CA THR A 172 15.63 -30.96 2.42
C THR A 172 16.42 -29.68 2.16
N THR A 173 15.95 -28.52 2.64
CA THR A 173 16.51 -27.22 2.25
C THR A 173 16.69 -26.28 3.43
N ARG A 174 17.84 -25.60 3.43
CA ARG A 174 18.11 -24.48 4.34
C ARG A 174 17.75 -23.14 3.66
N ARG A 175 16.67 -22.50 4.09
CA ARG A 175 16.21 -21.15 3.71
C ARG A 175 16.79 -20.01 4.58
N TYR A 176 17.06 -20.22 5.87
CA TYR A 176 17.52 -19.17 6.80
C TYR A 176 18.83 -19.55 7.51
N LEU A 177 19.57 -18.56 8.00
CA LEU A 177 20.79 -18.80 8.79
C LEU A 177 20.51 -19.18 10.26
N SER A 178 19.27 -19.02 10.72
CA SER A 178 18.83 -19.34 12.08
C SER A 178 18.41 -20.80 12.28
N GLU A 179 18.30 -21.58 11.20
CA GLU A 179 17.92 -22.99 11.29
C GLU A 179 19.14 -23.92 11.35
N PRO A 180 18.99 -25.06 12.06
CA PRO A 180 20.05 -26.04 12.22
C PRO A 180 20.49 -26.63 10.86
N PRO A 181 21.75 -27.07 10.75
CA PRO A 181 22.26 -27.77 9.57
C PRO A 181 21.43 -29.01 9.21
N LEU A 182 21.38 -29.36 7.92
CA LEU A 182 20.61 -30.49 7.40
C LEU A 182 20.98 -31.83 8.07
N THR A 183 22.25 -32.01 8.43
CA THR A 183 22.76 -33.19 9.14
C THR A 183 22.09 -33.45 10.49
N TYR A 184 21.57 -32.41 11.15
CA TYR A 184 20.84 -32.55 12.43
C TYR A 184 19.33 -32.67 12.24
N ARG A 185 18.83 -32.59 10.99
CA ARG A 185 17.43 -32.74 10.62
C ARG A 185 17.13 -34.03 9.88
N GLU A 186 18.15 -34.82 9.55
CA GLU A 186 17.93 -36.13 8.95
C GLU A 186 17.13 -37.00 9.93
N PRO A 187 15.89 -37.39 9.57
CA PRO A 187 15.15 -38.33 10.38
C PRO A 187 15.91 -39.65 10.43
N ALA A 188 15.79 -40.39 11.53
CA ALA A 188 16.34 -41.74 11.60
C ALA A 188 15.86 -42.58 10.40
N SER A 189 16.71 -43.47 9.88
CA SER A 189 16.40 -44.29 8.70
C SER A 189 15.15 -45.17 8.85
N THR A 190 14.67 -45.37 10.08
CA THR A 190 13.47 -46.13 10.44
C THR A 190 12.24 -45.27 10.72
N ALA A 191 12.35 -43.94 10.66
CA ALA A 191 11.24 -43.03 10.93
C ALA A 191 10.36 -42.84 9.67
N ALA A 192 9.05 -43.07 9.82
CA ALA A 192 8.07 -42.80 8.76
C ALA A 192 7.91 -41.27 8.60
N VAL A 193 8.59 -40.69 7.61
CA VAL A 193 8.58 -39.25 7.33
C VAL A 193 7.65 -38.98 6.16
N GLY A 194 6.65 -38.12 6.38
CA GLY A 194 5.67 -37.73 5.35
C GLY A 194 4.39 -38.57 5.31
N GLU A 195 4.29 -39.63 6.10
CA GLU A 195 3.08 -40.44 6.28
C GLU A 195 2.11 -39.73 7.26
N LEU A 196 1.55 -38.60 6.85
CA LEU A 196 0.42 -38.01 7.56
C LEU A 196 -0.80 -38.91 7.28
N GLY A 197 -1.21 -39.71 8.27
CA GLY A 197 -2.36 -40.59 8.14
C GLY A 197 -3.61 -39.83 7.65
N THR A 198 -4.56 -40.55 7.04
CA THR A 198 -5.79 -39.92 6.53
C THR A 198 -6.49 -39.14 7.64
N ASP A 199 -6.81 -37.88 7.36
CA ASP A 199 -7.43 -36.95 8.31
C ASP A 199 -8.67 -37.59 8.97
N GLU A 200 -8.88 -37.34 10.27
CA GLU A 200 -10.00 -37.91 11.02
C GLU A 200 -11.34 -37.54 10.39
N ALA A 201 -11.42 -36.34 9.80
CA ALA A 201 -12.57 -35.89 9.03
C ALA A 201 -12.82 -36.74 7.77
N GLN A 202 -11.76 -37.20 7.08
CA GLN A 202 -11.90 -38.12 5.95
C GLN A 202 -12.35 -39.50 6.43
N LYS A 203 -11.74 -40.04 7.50
CA LYS A 203 -12.16 -41.32 8.11
C LYS A 203 -13.61 -41.28 8.60
N GLU A 204 -14.05 -40.16 9.16
CA GLU A 204 -15.43 -39.97 9.61
C GLU A 204 -16.39 -39.86 8.42
N ARG A 205 -16.03 -39.14 7.35
CA ARG A 205 -16.84 -39.07 6.12
C ARG A 205 -16.95 -40.44 5.45
N GLU A 206 -15.88 -41.22 5.43
CA GLU A 206 -15.89 -42.59 4.91
C GLU A 206 -16.73 -43.52 5.79
N ARG A 207 -16.61 -43.44 7.12
CA ARG A 207 -17.50 -44.16 8.05
C ARG A 207 -18.97 -43.77 7.86
N LYS A 208 -19.27 -42.48 7.72
CA LYS A 208 -20.63 -41.98 7.44
C LYS A 208 -21.12 -42.39 6.06
N LYS A 209 -20.27 -42.45 5.03
CA LYS A 209 -20.63 -42.93 3.68
C LYS A 209 -20.86 -44.45 3.66
N ALA A 210 -20.06 -45.20 4.40
CA ALA A 210 -20.20 -46.65 4.56
C ALA A 210 -21.43 -47.02 5.38
N ALA A 211 -21.70 -46.28 6.47
CA ALA A 211 -22.92 -46.41 7.28
C ALA A 211 -24.16 -45.86 6.54
N GLY A 212 -23.97 -44.87 5.69
CA GLY A 212 -24.96 -44.21 4.85
C GLY A 212 -25.29 -44.93 3.55
N LYS A 213 -25.11 -46.25 3.47
CA LYS A 213 -25.87 -47.11 2.53
C LYS A 213 -27.35 -47.20 2.95
N SER A 214 -27.93 -46.10 3.41
CA SER A 214 -29.33 -46.00 3.81
C SER A 214 -30.15 -45.62 2.59
N LYS A 215 -31.04 -46.52 2.21
CA LYS A 215 -32.14 -46.41 1.22
C LYS A 215 -32.21 -45.07 0.52
N GLY A 216 -31.66 -45.02 -0.69
CA GLY A 216 -31.89 -43.88 -1.59
C GLY A 216 -33.38 -43.78 -1.93
N TRP A 217 -33.84 -42.59 -2.30
CA TRP A 217 -35.22 -42.35 -2.77
C TRP A 217 -35.72 -43.34 -3.84
N ARG A 218 -34.79 -43.98 -4.58
CA ARG A 218 -35.05 -45.05 -5.54
C ARG A 218 -35.63 -46.34 -4.92
N ASP A 219 -35.33 -46.63 -3.65
CA ASP A 219 -35.91 -47.78 -2.91
C ASP A 219 -37.36 -47.54 -2.46
N TYR A 220 -37.88 -46.31 -2.64
CA TYR A 220 -39.25 -45.94 -2.32
C TYR A 220 -40.14 -45.82 -3.58
N LEU A 221 -39.60 -46.06 -4.78
CA LEU A 221 -40.43 -46.19 -5.98
C LEU A 221 -40.94 -47.64 -6.10
N PRO A 222 -42.26 -47.86 -6.17
CA PRO A 222 -42.84 -49.20 -6.16
C PRO A 222 -42.67 -49.98 -7.48
N TRP A 223 -42.05 -49.39 -8.51
CA TRP A 223 -41.90 -49.97 -9.85
C TRP A 223 -40.42 -50.10 -10.23
N ASN A 224 -39.76 -51.08 -9.61
CA ASN A 224 -38.62 -51.77 -10.17
C ASN A 224 -38.73 -53.26 -9.83
#